data_AF-A0A7X8KZC4-F1
#
_entry.id   AF-A0A7X8KZC4-F1
#
_cell.length_a   1.000
_cell.length_b   1.000
_cell.length_c   1.000
_cell.angle_alpha   90.00
_cell.angle_beta   90.00
_cell.angle_gamma   90.00
#
_symmetry.space_group_name_H-M   'P 1'
#
loop_
_entity.id
_entity.type
_entity.pdbx_description
1 polymer ?
#
loop_
_entity_poly.entity_id
_entity_poly.type
_entity_poly.pdbx_seq_one_letter_code
_entity_poly.pdbx_strand_id
1 'polypeptide(L)'
;MGQLTVLKFGTSERLGRMLEYSLKGYEWDIFTDIDEMNDLQNKRVLFAIDLYDGGINIDLIKMLEKIRSSGPDFMRNSVGGILINSDNELFSRGEARRTIFYANMAGCLFPGKPLSEATGSLRNFNTRRSITEGQVSLEDMLLADCREVVERVAESKINKLRAPKILALYSGNSKTSNTYALWTMVKENLDACQIKEIHIENGSVVDCKGCPYKTCKHYSKSTNCFYGGIMVEEVYPAILDCDILVMLCPNYNDSINANMSAVINRLTALYRKTKFYDKYFYSIIVSGFSGSDLIAHQLISALNINKTFMLPPKFALMETANNPGDVEKIENIREKAKEFAENIKLLIS
;
A
#
# COMPACT_ATOMS: atom_id res chain seq x y z
N MET A 1 0.84 17.50 19.38
CA MET A 1 1.19 16.61 18.24
C MET A 1 1.82 15.37 18.83
N GLY A 2 1.60 14.19 18.26
CA GLY A 2 2.24 12.97 18.78
C GLY A 2 3.74 12.98 18.48
N GLN A 3 4.54 12.50 19.43
CA GLN A 3 5.98 12.32 19.26
C GLN A 3 6.27 11.29 18.15
N LEU A 4 7.20 11.60 17.25
CA LEU A 4 7.66 10.69 16.20
C LEU A 4 8.75 9.76 16.74
N THR A 5 8.81 8.54 16.22
CA THR A 5 9.85 7.57 16.50
C THR A 5 10.59 7.26 15.20
N VAL A 6 11.84 7.69 15.11
CA VAL A 6 12.68 7.51 13.92
C VAL A 6 13.51 6.25 14.08
N LEU A 7 13.34 5.31 13.17
CA LEU A 7 14.19 4.11 13.06
C LEU A 7 15.25 4.39 12.00
N LYS A 8 16.47 4.78 12.44
CA LYS A 8 17.53 5.24 11.54
C LYS A 8 18.60 4.17 11.37
N PHE A 9 18.59 3.54 10.20
CA PHE A 9 19.58 2.56 9.79
C PHE A 9 20.32 3.08 8.58
N GLY A 10 21.16 4.09 8.81
CA GLY A 10 21.89 4.83 7.79
C GLY A 10 22.72 5.97 8.38
N THR A 11 23.78 6.34 7.67
CA THR A 11 24.76 7.37 8.08
C THR A 11 25.04 8.39 6.99
N SER A 12 24.36 8.32 5.84
CA SER A 12 24.58 9.25 4.73
C SER A 12 24.18 10.67 5.11
N GLU A 13 24.95 11.65 4.59
CA GLU A 13 24.67 13.06 4.78
C GLU A 13 23.32 13.46 4.16
N ARG A 14 22.96 12.87 3.01
CA ARG A 14 21.66 13.16 2.36
C ARG A 14 20.49 12.68 3.20
N LEU A 15 20.57 11.48 3.82
CA LEU A 15 19.53 11.03 4.77
C LEU A 15 19.46 11.94 6.00
N GLY A 16 20.61 12.41 6.50
CA GLY A 16 20.66 13.40 7.58
C GLY A 16 19.89 14.68 7.24
N ARG A 17 20.15 15.28 6.07
CA ARG A 17 19.42 16.47 5.59
C ARG A 17 17.93 16.20 5.38
N MET A 18 17.56 15.04 4.85
CA MET A 18 16.16 14.62 4.71
C MET A 18 15.44 14.61 6.07
N LEU A 19 16.08 14.06 7.12
CA LEU A 19 15.53 14.02 8.46
C LEU A 19 15.46 15.41 9.11
N GLU A 20 16.55 16.18 9.08
CA GLU A 20 16.62 17.51 9.68
C GLU A 20 15.52 18.43 9.14
N TYR A 21 15.35 18.47 7.81
CA TYR A 21 14.34 19.30 7.17
C TYR A 21 12.92 18.82 7.49
N SER A 22 12.66 17.52 7.33
CA SER A 22 11.30 16.97 7.44
C SER A 22 10.78 16.97 8.87
N LEU A 23 11.64 16.74 9.86
CA LEU A 23 11.29 16.68 11.29
C LEU A 23 11.23 18.05 11.98
N LYS A 24 11.63 19.14 11.30
CA LYS A 24 11.64 20.49 11.90
C LYS A 24 10.29 20.87 12.51
N GLY A 25 10.26 21.16 13.81
CA GLY A 25 9.04 21.53 14.55
C GLY A 25 8.21 20.34 15.06
N TYR A 26 8.69 19.11 14.89
CA TYR A 26 8.14 17.93 15.55
C TYR A 26 9.05 17.50 16.71
N GLU A 27 8.45 16.94 17.77
CA GLU A 27 9.18 16.18 18.78
C GLU A 27 9.42 14.77 18.26
N TRP A 28 10.65 14.27 18.40
CA TRP A 28 11.01 12.94 17.94
C TRP A 28 12.09 12.31 18.80
N ASP A 29 12.01 10.99 18.93
CA ASP A 29 13.09 10.14 19.42
C ASP A 29 13.68 9.33 18.27
N ILE A 30 14.90 8.87 18.44
CA ILE A 30 15.62 8.09 17.42
C ILE A 30 16.14 6.79 18.01
N PHE A 31 15.92 5.71 17.29
CA PHE A 31 16.56 4.42 17.52
C PHE A 31 17.55 4.16 16.40
N THR A 32 18.81 4.02 16.77
CA THR A 32 19.90 3.61 15.88
C THR A 32 20.36 2.18 16.17
N ASP A 33 19.99 1.63 17.33
CA ASP A 33 20.27 0.25 17.71
C ASP A 33 18.96 -0.56 17.70
N ILE A 34 19.05 -1.75 17.11
CA ILE A 34 17.95 -2.71 17.03
C ILE A 34 17.56 -3.17 18.43
N ASP A 35 18.51 -3.31 19.36
CA ASP A 35 18.25 -3.79 20.71
C ASP A 35 17.42 -2.81 21.55
N GLU A 36 17.41 -1.53 21.18
CA GLU A 36 16.57 -0.50 21.80
C GLU A 36 15.10 -0.57 21.33
N MET A 37 14.82 -1.23 20.21
CA MET A 37 13.47 -1.38 19.64
C MET A 37 12.65 -2.43 20.40
N ASN A 38 12.28 -2.17 21.64
CA ASN A 38 11.58 -3.15 22.49
C ASN A 38 10.04 -3.10 22.39
N ASP A 39 9.48 -1.95 22.02
CA ASP A 39 8.04 -1.81 21.78
C ASP A 39 7.79 -0.74 20.71
N LEU A 40 7.04 -1.10 19.67
CA LEU A 40 6.63 -0.20 18.60
C LEU A 40 5.13 0.05 18.56
N GLN A 41 4.37 -0.32 19.59
CA GLN A 41 2.92 -0.09 19.65
C GLN A 41 2.56 1.37 19.95
N ASN A 42 1.43 1.82 19.41
CA ASN A 42 0.87 3.17 19.60
C ASN A 42 1.84 4.31 19.20
N LYS A 43 2.77 4.06 18.27
CA LYS A 43 3.80 5.02 17.84
C LYS A 43 3.55 5.56 16.45
N ARG A 44 4.12 6.74 16.18
CA ARG A 44 4.26 7.29 14.82
C ARG A 44 5.67 7.00 14.35
N VAL A 45 5.83 5.96 13.54
CA VAL A 45 7.13 5.40 13.18
C VAL A 45 7.58 5.90 11.81
N LEU A 46 8.77 6.47 11.75
CA LEU A 46 9.44 6.87 10.52
C LEU A 46 10.64 5.94 10.28
N PHE A 47 10.56 5.12 9.23
CA PHE A 47 11.69 4.30 8.78
C PHE A 47 12.63 5.17 7.93
N ALA A 48 13.84 5.43 8.45
CA ALA A 48 14.87 6.20 7.78
C ALA A 48 15.99 5.25 7.33
N ILE A 49 16.05 5.00 6.02
CA ILE A 49 16.82 3.90 5.43
C ILE A 49 17.85 4.47 4.47
N ASP A 50 19.11 4.06 4.64
CA ASP A 50 20.11 4.14 3.58
C ASP A 50 20.21 2.81 2.84
N LEU A 51 20.32 2.84 1.52
CA LEU A 51 20.72 1.70 0.71
C LEU A 51 22.10 1.97 0.15
N TYR A 52 23.02 1.03 0.41
CA TYR A 52 24.34 1.03 -0.20
C TYR A 52 24.25 0.65 -1.68
N ASP A 53 25.35 0.74 -2.43
CA ASP A 53 25.39 0.56 -3.89
C ASP A 53 24.69 -0.71 -4.40
N GLY A 54 24.86 -1.84 -3.69
CA GLY A 54 24.21 -3.12 -3.99
C GLY A 54 22.73 -3.21 -3.61
N GLY A 55 22.12 -2.14 -3.10
CA GLY A 55 20.74 -2.11 -2.61
C GLY A 55 20.53 -2.82 -1.26
N ILE A 56 21.60 -3.23 -0.59
CA ILE A 56 21.56 -4.00 0.65
C ILE A 56 21.81 -3.07 1.84
N ASN A 57 21.07 -3.28 2.91
CA ASN A 57 21.37 -2.74 4.23
C ASN A 57 21.14 -3.85 5.27
N ILE A 58 22.20 -4.25 5.97
CA ILE A 58 22.15 -5.39 6.88
C ILE A 58 21.30 -5.06 8.12
N ASP A 59 21.39 -3.84 8.63
CA ASP A 59 20.65 -3.44 9.82
C ASP A 59 19.16 -3.26 9.51
N LEU A 60 18.82 -2.84 8.28
CA LEU A 60 17.45 -2.93 7.77
C LEU A 60 16.92 -4.37 7.83
N ILE A 61 17.68 -5.35 7.31
CA ILE A 61 17.26 -6.76 7.34
C ILE A 61 17.03 -7.25 8.77
N LYS A 62 17.98 -6.98 9.67
CA LYS A 62 17.86 -7.36 11.08
C LYS A 62 16.66 -6.69 11.76
N MET A 63 16.38 -5.42 11.45
CA MET A 63 15.20 -4.70 11.95
C MET A 63 13.91 -5.36 11.47
N LEU A 64 13.81 -5.71 10.18
CA LEU A 64 12.63 -6.40 9.64
C LEU A 64 12.43 -7.77 10.29
N GLU A 65 13.52 -8.51 10.52
CA GLU A 65 13.49 -9.78 11.26
C GLU A 65 13.03 -9.60 12.71
N LYS A 66 13.50 -8.55 13.40
CA LYS A 66 13.03 -8.22 14.75
C LYS A 66 11.54 -7.91 14.76
N ILE A 67 11.05 -7.09 13.83
CA ILE A 67 9.61 -6.78 13.70
C ILE A 67 8.80 -8.07 13.50
N ARG A 68 9.28 -8.98 12.64
CA ARG A 68 8.59 -10.23 12.34
C ARG A 68 8.57 -11.19 13.53
N SER A 69 9.73 -11.40 14.17
CA SER A 69 9.91 -12.36 15.28
C SER A 69 9.26 -11.89 16.59
N SER A 70 9.05 -10.59 16.77
CA SER A 70 8.40 -10.01 17.96
C SER A 70 6.87 -10.20 17.98
N GLY A 71 6.29 -10.77 16.92
CA GLY A 71 4.88 -11.16 16.86
C GLY A 71 3.99 -10.22 16.04
N PRO A 72 2.73 -10.64 15.78
CA PRO A 72 1.85 -9.98 14.81
C PRO A 72 1.27 -8.64 15.26
N ASP A 73 1.47 -8.26 16.53
CA ASP A 73 0.95 -7.03 17.14
C ASP A 73 2.07 -6.08 17.60
N PHE A 74 3.32 -6.35 17.21
CA PHE A 74 4.49 -5.56 17.64
C PHE A 74 4.38 -4.07 17.29
N MET A 75 3.63 -3.72 16.23
CA MET A 75 3.35 -2.35 15.78
C MET A 75 1.87 -2.00 15.85
N ARG A 76 1.09 -2.66 16.71
CA ARG A 76 -0.35 -2.40 16.87
C ARG A 76 -0.62 -0.93 17.18
N ASN A 77 -1.66 -0.37 16.55
CA ASN A 77 -2.08 1.03 16.63
C ASN A 77 -1.00 2.05 16.20
N SER A 78 0.04 1.60 15.50
CA SER A 78 1.09 2.49 15.01
C SER A 78 0.84 2.93 13.58
N VAL A 79 1.44 4.05 13.20
CA VAL A 79 1.40 4.58 11.83
C VAL A 79 2.81 4.74 11.30
N GLY A 80 3.06 4.23 10.10
CA GLY A 80 4.36 4.17 9.46
C GLY A 80 4.51 5.13 8.29
N GLY A 81 5.72 5.65 8.10
CA GLY A 81 6.17 6.26 6.85
C GLY A 81 7.64 5.96 6.61
N ILE A 82 8.12 6.16 5.39
CA ILE A 82 9.45 5.74 4.97
C ILE A 82 10.15 6.88 4.23
N LEU A 83 11.38 7.16 4.65
CA LEU A 83 12.35 7.96 3.92
C LEU A 83 13.49 7.03 3.50
N ILE A 84 13.66 6.82 2.20
CA ILE A 84 14.76 6.02 1.65
C ILE A 84 15.74 6.92 0.93
N ASN A 85 17.01 6.78 1.28
CA ASN A 85 18.14 7.29 0.55
C ASN A 85 18.88 6.15 -0.16
N SER A 86 19.24 6.32 -1.43
CA SER A 86 20.04 5.35 -2.20
C SER A 86 21.02 6.08 -3.10
N ASP A 87 22.28 5.62 -3.13
CA ASP A 87 23.27 6.13 -4.10
C ASP A 87 23.08 5.53 -5.51
N ASN A 88 22.15 4.59 -5.65
CA ASN A 88 21.79 3.90 -6.89
C ASN A 88 20.38 4.31 -7.39
N GLU A 89 20.12 4.08 -8.67
CA GLU A 89 18.80 4.20 -9.31
C GLU A 89 17.87 3.00 -9.06
N LEU A 90 18.41 1.90 -8.54
CA LEU A 90 17.71 0.64 -8.34
C LEU A 90 17.39 0.38 -6.85
N PHE A 91 16.63 -0.69 -6.60
CA PHE A 91 16.35 -1.31 -5.29
C PHE A 91 15.43 -0.57 -4.32
N SER A 92 15.49 0.76 -4.26
CA SER A 92 14.73 1.57 -3.29
C SER A 92 13.23 1.25 -3.23
N ARG A 93 12.60 1.04 -4.39
CA ARG A 93 11.18 0.66 -4.46
C ARG A 93 10.89 -0.74 -3.94
N GLY A 94 11.82 -1.68 -4.15
CA GLY A 94 11.72 -3.04 -3.60
C GLY A 94 11.78 -3.01 -2.08
N GLU A 95 12.76 -2.28 -1.55
CA GLU A 95 13.00 -2.15 -0.12
C GLU A 95 11.87 -1.43 0.61
N ALA A 96 11.30 -0.38 0.01
CA ALA A 96 10.12 0.27 0.55
C ALA A 96 8.94 -0.70 0.67
N ARG A 97 8.63 -1.46 -0.40
CA ARG A 97 7.52 -2.43 -0.37
C ARG A 97 7.72 -3.49 0.70
N ARG A 98 8.93 -4.03 0.81
CA ARG A 98 9.30 -5.03 1.82
C ARG A 98 9.15 -4.48 3.23
N THR A 99 9.67 -3.28 3.48
CA THR A 99 9.56 -2.62 4.79
C THR A 99 8.10 -2.39 5.19
N ILE A 100 7.28 -1.85 4.26
CA ILE A 100 5.84 -1.64 4.50
C ILE A 100 5.15 -2.96 4.81
N PHE A 101 5.43 -4.02 4.05
CA PHE A 101 4.80 -5.32 4.25
C PHE A 101 5.07 -5.89 5.65
N TYR A 102 6.34 -5.95 6.07
CA TYR A 102 6.71 -6.49 7.38
C TYR A 102 6.09 -5.69 8.52
N ALA A 103 6.19 -4.36 8.47
CA ALA A 103 5.59 -3.48 9.48
C ALA A 103 4.05 -3.59 9.50
N ASN A 104 3.41 -3.69 8.32
CA ASN A 104 1.96 -3.78 8.22
C ASN A 104 1.42 -5.11 8.77
N MET A 105 2.10 -6.22 8.46
CA MET A 105 1.77 -7.54 9.02
C MET A 105 1.99 -7.62 10.53
N ALA A 106 2.82 -6.74 11.09
CA ALA A 106 3.01 -6.56 12.53
C ALA A 106 2.03 -5.57 13.18
N GLY A 107 1.03 -5.06 12.44
CA GLY A 107 -0.03 -4.20 12.98
C GLY A 107 0.07 -2.71 12.65
N CYS A 108 1.04 -2.30 11.84
CA CYS A 108 1.24 -0.89 11.47
C CYS A 108 0.31 -0.45 10.33
N LEU A 109 -0.32 0.72 10.46
CA LEU A 109 -1.04 1.38 9.38
C LEU A 109 -0.08 2.24 8.54
N PHE A 110 -0.29 2.31 7.22
CA PHE A 110 0.41 3.29 6.37
C PHE A 110 -0.59 4.22 5.69
N PRO A 111 -0.42 5.55 5.79
CA PRO A 111 -1.24 6.50 5.04
C PRO A 111 -1.01 6.35 3.54
N GLY A 112 -1.87 6.98 2.74
CA GLY A 112 -1.63 7.13 1.32
C GLY A 112 -0.28 7.80 1.04
N LYS A 113 0.47 7.27 0.07
CA LYS A 113 1.82 7.75 -0.30
C LYS A 113 2.81 7.76 0.88
N PRO A 114 3.03 6.69 1.65
CA PRO A 114 3.85 6.79 2.85
C PRO A 114 5.36 6.85 2.60
N LEU A 115 5.81 7.06 1.35
CA LEU A 115 7.20 6.91 0.93
C LEU A 115 7.74 8.19 0.29
N SER A 116 8.92 8.62 0.72
CA SER A 116 9.82 9.48 -0.04
C SER A 116 11.07 8.69 -0.41
N GLU A 117 11.46 8.75 -1.68
CA GLU A 117 12.50 7.90 -2.26
C GLU A 117 13.55 8.79 -2.96
N ALA A 118 14.75 8.86 -2.44
CA ALA A 118 15.88 9.53 -3.08
C ALA A 118 16.71 8.49 -3.85
N THR A 119 16.56 8.44 -5.18
CA THR A 119 17.49 7.67 -6.04
C THR A 119 18.81 8.43 -6.18
N GLY A 120 19.87 7.74 -6.62
CA GLY A 120 21.22 8.30 -6.73
C GLY A 120 21.26 9.70 -7.36
N SER A 121 20.67 9.86 -8.54
CA SER A 121 20.62 11.13 -9.28
C SER A 121 19.45 12.05 -8.93
N LEU A 122 18.51 11.61 -8.07
CA LEU A 122 17.24 12.30 -7.78
C LEU A 122 16.36 12.55 -9.03
N ARG A 123 16.66 11.92 -10.17
CA ARG A 123 15.93 12.13 -11.43
C ARG A 123 14.47 11.68 -11.35
N ASN A 124 14.13 10.83 -10.40
CA ASN A 124 12.75 10.45 -10.09
C ASN A 124 11.88 11.66 -9.69
N PHE A 125 12.49 12.77 -9.22
CA PHE A 125 11.78 14.02 -8.95
C PHE A 125 11.62 14.94 -10.18
N ASN A 126 12.16 14.59 -11.36
CA ASN A 126 12.07 15.43 -12.56
C ASN A 126 10.63 15.71 -12.99
N THR A 127 9.74 14.72 -12.90
CA THR A 127 8.33 14.90 -13.24
C THR A 127 7.62 15.84 -12.28
N ARG A 128 7.96 15.80 -10.98
CA ARG A 128 7.43 16.71 -9.98
C ARG A 128 7.97 18.13 -10.23
N ARG A 129 9.28 18.26 -10.48
CA ARG A 129 9.93 19.53 -10.82
C ARG A 129 9.33 20.19 -12.06
N SER A 130 9.06 19.44 -13.13
CA SER A 130 8.55 20.00 -14.39
C SER A 130 7.13 20.56 -14.33
N ILE A 131 6.38 20.24 -13.26
CA ILE A 131 5.01 20.74 -13.03
C ILE A 131 4.92 21.72 -11.86
N THR A 132 6.03 21.98 -11.16
CA THR A 132 6.11 22.98 -10.09
C THR A 132 6.49 24.33 -10.69
N GLU A 133 5.86 25.40 -10.19
CA GLU A 133 6.19 26.77 -10.59
C GLU A 133 7.51 27.21 -9.94
N GLY A 134 8.35 27.92 -10.69
CA GLY A 134 9.66 28.39 -10.24
C GLY A 134 10.82 27.43 -10.53
N GLN A 135 12.05 27.94 -10.39
CA GLN A 135 13.27 27.14 -10.51
C GLN A 135 13.60 26.53 -9.15
N VAL A 136 13.22 25.28 -8.97
CA VAL A 136 13.44 24.53 -7.72
C VAL A 136 14.40 23.37 -7.99
N SER A 137 15.37 23.14 -7.11
CA SER A 137 16.35 22.07 -7.28
C SER A 137 15.70 20.69 -7.08
N LEU A 138 16.36 19.62 -7.53
CA LEU A 138 15.89 18.26 -7.24
C LEU A 138 16.00 17.93 -5.74
N GLU A 139 16.97 18.55 -5.05
CA GLU A 139 17.13 18.40 -3.60
C GLU A 139 15.96 19.05 -2.85
N ASP A 140 15.56 20.27 -3.22
CA ASP A 140 14.39 20.93 -2.61
C ASP A 140 13.11 20.10 -2.81
N MET A 141 12.96 19.45 -3.98
CA MET A 141 11.83 18.54 -4.25
C MET A 141 11.85 17.32 -3.32
N LEU A 142 13.03 16.76 -3.08
CA LEU A 142 13.20 15.65 -2.14
C LEU A 142 12.84 16.08 -0.72
N LEU A 143 13.37 17.22 -0.25
CA LEU A 143 13.13 17.71 1.10
C LEU A 143 11.66 18.02 1.35
N ALA A 144 10.99 18.64 0.36
CA ALA A 144 9.55 18.87 0.40
C ALA A 144 8.75 17.56 0.43
N ASP A 145 9.14 16.56 -0.38
CA ASP A 145 8.48 15.25 -0.39
C ASP A 145 8.65 14.49 0.94
N CYS A 146 9.84 14.55 1.54
CA CYS A 146 10.11 14.00 2.87
C CYS A 146 9.23 14.65 3.93
N ARG A 147 9.11 15.99 3.89
CA ARG A 147 8.25 16.75 4.79
C ARG A 147 6.79 16.31 4.70
N GLU A 148 6.26 16.19 3.49
CA GLU A 148 4.87 15.74 3.28
C GLU A 148 4.64 14.32 3.80
N VAL A 149 5.63 13.42 3.72
CA VAL A 149 5.54 12.08 4.30
C VAL A 149 5.47 12.15 5.82
N VAL A 150 6.35 12.93 6.45
CA VAL A 150 6.36 13.12 7.92
C VAL A 150 5.05 13.72 8.41
N GLU A 151 4.53 14.74 7.73
CA GLU A 151 3.23 15.36 8.03
C GLU A 151 2.10 14.33 7.96
N ARG A 152 2.05 13.53 6.87
CA ARG A 152 1.06 12.46 6.73
C ARG A 152 1.15 11.47 7.88
N VAL A 153 2.34 11.03 8.29
CA VAL A 153 2.52 10.11 9.43
C VAL A 153 2.02 10.74 10.73
N ALA A 154 2.43 11.97 11.02
CA ALA A 154 2.09 12.66 12.26
C ALA A 154 0.56 12.86 12.40
N GLU A 155 -0.09 13.28 11.33
CA GLU A 155 -1.49 13.71 11.31
C GLU A 155 -2.49 12.57 11.05
N SER A 156 -2.04 11.44 10.54
CA SER A 156 -2.90 10.30 10.17
C SER A 156 -3.77 9.81 11.31
N LYS A 157 -5.06 9.68 11.07
CA LYS A 157 -6.00 9.08 12.03
C LYS A 157 -6.78 7.98 11.32
N ILE A 158 -7.07 6.91 12.06
CA ILE A 158 -8.03 5.92 11.61
C ILE A 158 -9.41 6.57 11.71
N ASN A 159 -10.07 6.76 10.58
CA ASN A 159 -11.44 7.25 10.53
C ASN A 159 -12.37 6.07 10.78
N LYS A 160 -13.15 6.15 11.85
CA LYS A 160 -14.19 5.17 12.15
C LYS A 160 -15.36 5.35 11.19
N LEU A 161 -15.66 4.31 10.42
CA LEU A 161 -16.66 4.28 9.37
C LEU A 161 -18.02 3.83 9.93
N ARG A 162 -19.10 4.50 9.53
CA ARG A 162 -20.47 4.10 9.86
C ARG A 162 -21.07 3.34 8.68
N ALA A 163 -21.46 2.08 8.88
CA ALA A 163 -22.04 1.22 7.85
C ALA A 163 -21.22 1.25 6.53
N PRO A 164 -19.94 0.83 6.57
CA PRO A 164 -19.00 1.05 5.48
C PRO A 164 -19.45 0.38 4.18
N LYS A 165 -19.18 1.05 3.07
CA LYS A 165 -19.35 0.51 1.72
C LYS A 165 -18.08 -0.19 1.28
N ILE A 166 -18.17 -1.49 1.07
CA ILE A 166 -17.08 -2.33 0.60
C ILE A 166 -17.27 -2.65 -0.88
N LEU A 167 -16.26 -2.34 -1.68
CA LEU A 167 -16.16 -2.77 -3.07
C LEU A 167 -15.16 -3.92 -3.19
N ALA A 168 -15.62 -5.11 -3.59
CA ALA A 168 -14.75 -6.22 -3.95
C ALA A 168 -14.57 -6.30 -5.48
N LEU A 169 -13.32 -6.26 -5.95
CA LEU A 169 -12.96 -6.45 -7.35
C LEU A 169 -12.26 -7.80 -7.52
N TYR A 170 -12.71 -8.58 -8.51
CA TYR A 170 -12.16 -9.90 -8.80
C TYR A 170 -12.24 -10.22 -10.29
N SER A 171 -11.36 -11.09 -10.78
CA SER A 171 -11.41 -11.56 -12.18
C SER A 171 -11.57 -13.07 -12.32
N GLY A 172 -11.38 -13.82 -11.24
CA GLY A 172 -11.54 -15.28 -11.23
C GLY A 172 -12.99 -15.73 -11.41
N ASN A 173 -13.19 -17.00 -11.79
CA ASN A 173 -14.51 -17.60 -11.87
C ASN A 173 -15.08 -17.82 -10.45
N SER A 174 -16.27 -17.30 -10.18
CA SER A 174 -16.90 -17.37 -8.85
C SER A 174 -17.17 -18.79 -8.35
N LYS A 175 -17.25 -19.79 -9.24
CA LYS A 175 -17.51 -21.19 -8.88
C LYS A 175 -16.24 -21.98 -8.56
N THR A 176 -15.09 -21.58 -9.11
CA THR A 176 -13.86 -22.40 -9.04
C THR A 176 -12.66 -21.66 -8.45
N SER A 177 -12.73 -20.34 -8.27
CA SER A 177 -11.63 -19.55 -7.73
C SER A 177 -11.51 -19.73 -6.22
N ASN A 178 -10.37 -20.25 -5.77
CA ASN A 178 -10.01 -20.31 -4.35
C ASN A 178 -10.00 -18.93 -3.69
N THR A 179 -9.57 -17.88 -4.41
CA THR A 179 -9.57 -16.50 -3.90
C THR A 179 -11.00 -16.00 -3.64
N TYR A 180 -11.93 -16.30 -4.56
CA TYR A 180 -13.33 -15.91 -4.41
C TYR A 180 -14.06 -16.76 -3.34
N ALA A 181 -13.75 -18.04 -3.25
CA ALA A 181 -14.25 -18.91 -2.17
C ALA A 181 -13.81 -18.39 -0.80
N LEU A 182 -12.54 -17.99 -0.64
CA LEU A 182 -12.05 -17.40 0.61
C LEU A 182 -12.70 -16.06 0.92
N TRP A 183 -12.91 -15.20 -0.09
CA TRP A 183 -13.70 -13.98 0.08
C TRP A 183 -15.13 -14.27 0.56
N THR A 184 -15.74 -15.35 0.07
CA THR A 184 -17.08 -15.75 0.50
C THR A 184 -17.11 -16.06 2.01
N MET A 185 -16.09 -16.75 2.54
CA MET A 185 -15.98 -16.99 3.98
C MET A 185 -15.77 -15.70 4.78
N VAL A 186 -15.01 -14.74 4.24
CA VAL A 186 -14.80 -13.43 4.88
C VAL A 186 -16.10 -12.63 4.92
N LYS A 187 -16.82 -12.55 3.80
CA LYS A 187 -18.05 -11.73 3.71
C LYS A 187 -19.21 -12.27 4.55
N GLU A 188 -19.24 -13.58 4.83
CA GLU A 188 -20.15 -14.20 5.81
C GLU A 188 -20.01 -13.60 7.22
N ASN A 189 -18.91 -12.92 7.51
CA ASN A 189 -18.65 -12.29 8.80
C ASN A 189 -18.80 -10.75 8.75
N LEU A 190 -19.32 -10.15 7.67
CA LEU A 190 -19.36 -8.69 7.46
C LEU A 190 -20.79 -8.11 7.42
N ASP A 191 -21.69 -8.61 8.27
CA ASP A 191 -23.13 -8.31 8.25
C ASP A 191 -23.52 -6.81 8.36
N ALA A 192 -22.66 -5.99 8.95
CA ALA A 192 -22.88 -4.54 9.13
C ALA A 192 -22.40 -3.68 7.95
N CYS A 193 -21.88 -4.30 6.88
CA CYS A 193 -21.25 -3.62 5.75
C CYS A 193 -22.12 -3.71 4.49
N GLN A 194 -22.12 -2.67 3.66
CA GLN A 194 -22.73 -2.71 2.33
C GLN A 194 -21.69 -3.24 1.33
N ILE A 195 -21.88 -4.46 0.84
CA ILE A 195 -20.91 -5.10 -0.06
C ILE A 195 -21.39 -5.04 -1.50
N LYS A 196 -20.57 -4.46 -2.38
CA LYS A 196 -20.71 -4.51 -3.83
C LYS A 196 -19.57 -5.32 -4.42
N GLU A 197 -19.89 -6.30 -5.24
CA GLU A 197 -18.92 -7.16 -5.92
C GLU A 197 -18.97 -6.84 -7.43
N ILE A 198 -17.81 -6.60 -8.05
CA ILE A 198 -17.70 -6.42 -9.51
C ILE A 198 -16.76 -7.47 -10.08
N HIS A 199 -17.31 -8.30 -10.97
CA HIS A 199 -16.52 -9.26 -11.75
C HIS A 199 -15.88 -8.56 -12.95
N ILE A 200 -14.56 -8.58 -13.00
CA ILE A 200 -13.76 -8.13 -14.13
C ILE A 200 -13.54 -9.32 -15.07
N GLU A 201 -14.50 -9.53 -15.96
CA GLU A 201 -14.45 -10.62 -16.94
C GLU A 201 -13.17 -10.56 -17.80
N ASN A 202 -12.66 -11.73 -18.20
CA ASN A 202 -11.48 -11.82 -19.06
C ASN A 202 -11.70 -11.08 -20.38
N GLY A 203 -10.82 -10.12 -20.66
CA GLY A 203 -10.88 -9.29 -21.88
C GLY A 203 -11.84 -8.11 -21.79
N SER A 204 -12.63 -7.95 -20.72
CA SER A 204 -13.52 -6.80 -20.52
C SER A 204 -12.77 -5.48 -20.29
N VAL A 205 -11.54 -5.56 -19.80
CA VAL A 205 -10.67 -4.40 -19.56
C VAL A 205 -9.46 -4.46 -20.48
N VAL A 206 -9.48 -3.62 -21.51
CA VAL A 206 -8.28 -3.31 -22.30
C VAL A 206 -7.26 -2.60 -21.41
N ASP A 207 -6.01 -3.05 -21.42
CA ASP A 207 -4.92 -2.43 -20.65
C ASP A 207 -4.56 -1.02 -21.18
N CYS A 208 -3.93 -0.24 -20.32
CA CYS A 208 -3.56 1.14 -20.59
C CYS A 208 -2.37 1.23 -21.58
N LYS A 209 -2.57 1.92 -22.70
CA LYS A 209 -1.52 2.24 -23.69
C LYS A 209 -0.53 3.33 -23.24
N GLY A 210 -0.68 3.84 -22.02
CA GLY A 210 0.13 4.96 -21.53
C GLY A 210 -0.11 6.27 -22.30
N CYS A 211 -1.36 6.78 -22.29
CA CYS A 211 -1.68 8.06 -22.95
C CYS A 211 -0.78 9.21 -22.44
N PRO A 212 -0.44 10.21 -23.29
CA PRO A 212 0.30 11.39 -22.84
C PRO A 212 -0.33 12.06 -21.62
N TYR A 213 0.49 12.68 -20.76
CA TYR A 213 0.03 13.26 -19.49
C TYR A 213 -1.18 14.18 -19.66
N LYS A 214 -1.10 15.12 -20.62
CA LYS A 214 -2.18 16.08 -20.91
C LYS A 214 -3.47 15.37 -21.36
N THR A 215 -3.36 14.33 -22.18
CA THR A 215 -4.49 13.54 -22.66
C THR A 215 -5.19 12.80 -21.53
N CYS A 216 -4.45 12.06 -20.71
CA CYS A 216 -5.03 11.34 -19.57
C CYS A 216 -5.62 12.33 -18.53
N LYS A 217 -5.01 13.50 -18.32
CA LYS A 217 -5.56 14.58 -17.50
C LYS A 217 -6.83 15.21 -18.08
N HIS A 218 -6.98 15.25 -19.41
CA HIS A 218 -8.20 15.74 -20.05
C HIS A 218 -9.38 14.80 -19.76
N TYR A 219 -9.25 13.50 -20.05
CA TYR A 219 -10.28 12.51 -19.77
C TYR A 219 -10.63 12.40 -18.28
N SER A 220 -9.65 12.57 -17.39
CA SER A 220 -9.92 12.51 -15.95
C SER A 220 -10.90 13.58 -15.48
N LYS A 221 -10.97 14.76 -16.12
CA LYS A 221 -11.87 15.85 -15.71
C LYS A 221 -13.34 15.42 -15.69
N SER A 222 -13.75 14.60 -16.66
CA SER A 222 -15.11 14.03 -16.76
C SER A 222 -15.23 12.64 -16.13
N THR A 223 -14.32 12.24 -15.22
CA THR A 223 -14.30 10.89 -14.63
C THR A 223 -14.27 9.80 -15.71
N ASN A 224 -13.52 10.04 -16.78
CA ASN A 224 -13.49 9.16 -17.94
C ASN A 224 -12.06 8.65 -18.20
N CYS A 225 -11.95 7.68 -19.09
CA CYS A 225 -10.71 7.12 -19.61
C CYS A 225 -10.83 7.05 -21.13
N PHE A 226 -9.71 7.16 -21.86
CA PHE A 226 -9.68 6.99 -23.32
C PHE A 226 -10.43 5.72 -23.80
N TYR A 227 -10.43 4.68 -22.98
CA TYR A 227 -11.00 3.37 -23.29
C TYR A 227 -12.50 3.21 -22.95
N GLY A 228 -13.10 4.08 -22.14
CA GLY A 228 -14.48 3.88 -21.69
C GLY A 228 -14.74 2.52 -21.01
N GLY A 229 -15.91 1.93 -21.30
CA GLY A 229 -16.31 0.57 -20.89
C GLY A 229 -16.48 0.40 -19.38
N ILE A 230 -16.38 -0.84 -18.92
CA ILE A 230 -16.62 -1.24 -17.51
C ILE A 230 -15.87 -0.39 -16.49
N MET A 231 -14.66 0.11 -16.83
CA MET A 231 -13.92 0.99 -15.93
C MET A 231 -14.67 2.30 -15.64
N VAL A 232 -15.29 2.90 -16.65
CA VAL A 232 -15.97 4.20 -16.52
C VAL A 232 -17.41 4.01 -16.09
N GLU A 233 -18.05 2.95 -16.56
CA GLU A 233 -19.47 2.66 -16.32
C GLU A 233 -19.71 2.08 -14.92
N GLU A 234 -18.79 1.25 -14.41
CA GLU A 234 -19.02 0.49 -13.18
C GLU A 234 -17.92 0.70 -12.13
N VAL A 235 -16.65 0.52 -12.52
CA VAL A 235 -15.54 0.49 -11.55
C VAL A 235 -15.24 1.87 -10.96
N TYR A 236 -15.15 2.92 -11.79
CA TYR A 236 -14.87 4.28 -11.29
C TYR A 236 -15.98 4.80 -10.38
N PRO A 237 -17.28 4.71 -10.74
CA PRO A 237 -18.35 5.09 -9.82
C PRO A 237 -18.29 4.29 -8.51
N ALA A 238 -18.05 2.97 -8.58
CA ALA A 238 -17.97 2.14 -7.39
C ALA A 238 -16.77 2.50 -6.48
N ILE A 239 -15.61 2.84 -7.05
CA ILE A 239 -14.44 3.29 -6.26
C ILE A 239 -14.69 4.65 -5.62
N LEU A 240 -15.39 5.55 -6.30
CA LEU A 240 -15.77 6.83 -5.72
C LEU A 240 -16.74 6.64 -4.55
N ASP A 241 -17.68 5.71 -4.67
CA ASP A 241 -18.73 5.45 -3.67
C ASP A 241 -18.26 4.60 -2.48
N CYS A 242 -17.24 3.74 -2.64
CA CYS A 242 -16.81 2.85 -1.56
C CYS A 242 -15.91 3.53 -0.52
N ASP A 243 -15.95 3.05 0.72
CA ASP A 243 -14.99 3.42 1.78
C ASP A 243 -13.79 2.46 1.80
N ILE A 244 -14.05 1.20 1.45
CA ILE A 244 -13.07 0.11 1.48
C ILE A 244 -13.04 -0.59 0.12
N LEU A 245 -11.84 -0.71 -0.46
CA LEU A 245 -11.58 -1.52 -1.64
C LEU A 245 -10.98 -2.87 -1.23
N VAL A 246 -11.55 -3.99 -1.68
CA VAL A 246 -11.01 -5.34 -1.49
C VAL A 246 -10.59 -5.88 -2.85
N MET A 247 -9.29 -6.19 -3.00
CA MET A 247 -8.74 -6.75 -4.23
C MET A 247 -8.59 -8.27 -4.08
N LEU A 248 -9.32 -9.05 -4.87
CA LEU A 248 -9.17 -10.51 -4.91
C LEU A 248 -8.14 -10.89 -5.99
N CYS A 249 -6.94 -11.25 -5.55
CA CYS A 249 -5.79 -11.45 -6.42
C CYS A 249 -5.25 -12.89 -6.33
N PRO A 250 -5.67 -13.81 -7.21
CA PRO A 250 -4.91 -15.02 -7.46
C PRO A 250 -3.48 -14.70 -7.95
N ASN A 251 -2.50 -15.49 -7.55
CA ASN A 251 -1.14 -15.40 -8.06
C ASN A 251 -1.02 -16.08 -9.43
N TYR A 252 -0.68 -15.30 -10.47
CA TYR A 252 -0.32 -15.82 -11.79
C TYR A 252 1.12 -15.45 -12.11
N ASN A 253 2.03 -16.43 -12.00
CA ASN A 253 3.46 -16.26 -12.29
C ASN A 253 4.10 -15.10 -11.50
N ASP A 254 3.87 -15.10 -10.19
CA ASP A 254 4.34 -14.09 -9.24
C ASP A 254 3.85 -12.66 -9.57
N SER A 255 2.70 -12.57 -10.22
CA SER A 255 2.09 -11.31 -10.66
C SER A 255 0.60 -11.25 -10.37
N ILE A 256 0.12 -10.03 -10.15
CA ILE A 256 -1.31 -9.72 -10.24
C ILE A 256 -1.77 -10.08 -11.67
N ASN A 257 -2.92 -10.77 -11.78
CA ASN A 257 -3.45 -11.16 -13.09
C ASN A 257 -3.69 -9.95 -14.01
N ALA A 258 -3.66 -10.21 -15.33
CA ALA A 258 -3.68 -9.15 -16.34
C ALA A 258 -4.89 -8.20 -16.23
N ASN A 259 -6.09 -8.71 -15.96
CA ASN A 259 -7.28 -7.85 -15.85
C ASN A 259 -7.18 -6.92 -14.63
N MET A 260 -6.77 -7.45 -13.48
CA MET A 260 -6.63 -6.65 -12.26
C MET A 260 -5.48 -5.64 -12.39
N SER A 261 -4.39 -6.02 -13.06
CA SER A 261 -3.32 -5.08 -13.45
C SER A 261 -3.84 -3.98 -14.37
N ALA A 262 -4.67 -4.30 -15.36
CA ALA A 262 -5.29 -3.33 -16.25
C ALA A 262 -6.25 -2.37 -15.53
N VAL A 263 -7.06 -2.89 -14.59
CA VAL A 263 -7.90 -2.07 -13.69
C VAL A 263 -7.01 -1.07 -12.95
N ILE A 264 -5.99 -1.56 -12.24
CA ILE A 264 -5.04 -0.74 -11.48
C ILE A 264 -4.38 0.32 -12.37
N ASN A 265 -3.88 -0.05 -13.55
CA ASN A 265 -3.25 0.89 -14.48
C ASN A 265 -4.20 2.01 -14.87
N ARG A 266 -5.46 1.66 -15.15
CA ARG A 266 -6.50 2.59 -15.58
C ARG A 266 -7.05 3.44 -14.43
N LEU A 267 -6.92 3.03 -13.17
CA LEU A 267 -7.25 3.92 -12.03
C LEU A 267 -6.44 5.22 -12.02
N THR A 268 -5.31 5.28 -12.72
CA THR A 268 -4.51 6.50 -12.85
C THR A 268 -5.33 7.68 -13.40
N ALA A 269 -6.28 7.44 -14.30
CA ALA A 269 -7.15 8.50 -14.80
C ALA A 269 -8.05 9.05 -13.67
N LEU A 270 -8.72 8.18 -12.92
CA LEU A 270 -9.57 8.59 -11.80
C LEU A 270 -8.74 9.28 -10.69
N TYR A 271 -7.61 8.68 -10.31
CA TYR A 271 -6.67 9.19 -9.30
C TYR A 271 -6.15 10.62 -9.61
N ARG A 272 -6.06 10.99 -10.89
CA ARG A 272 -5.65 12.35 -11.28
C ARG A 272 -6.72 13.39 -10.98
N LYS A 273 -7.99 13.00 -10.90
CA LYS A 273 -9.11 13.86 -10.50
C LYS A 273 -9.35 13.81 -8.99
N THR A 274 -9.44 12.61 -8.42
CA THR A 274 -9.79 12.40 -7.01
C THR A 274 -8.68 11.60 -6.33
N LYS A 275 -8.16 12.10 -5.20
CA LYS A 275 -7.24 11.35 -4.35
C LYS A 275 -8.04 10.43 -3.44
N PHE A 276 -7.43 9.32 -3.03
CA PHE A 276 -8.08 8.25 -2.27
C PHE A 276 -7.56 8.17 -0.83
N TYR A 277 -7.10 9.29 -0.27
CA TYR A 277 -6.54 9.35 1.09
C TYR A 277 -7.53 8.97 2.18
N ASP A 278 -8.82 9.07 1.89
CA ASP A 278 -9.96 8.73 2.73
C ASP A 278 -10.44 7.28 2.56
N LYS A 279 -9.86 6.52 1.62
CA LYS A 279 -10.26 5.15 1.30
C LYS A 279 -9.22 4.15 1.76
N TYR A 280 -9.69 3.04 2.32
CA TYR A 280 -8.86 1.92 2.75
C TYR A 280 -8.80 0.85 1.67
N PHE A 281 -7.73 0.06 1.62
CA PHE A 281 -7.75 -1.16 0.82
C PHE A 281 -7.21 -2.40 1.55
N TYR A 282 -7.87 -3.52 1.28
CA TYR A 282 -7.50 -4.85 1.73
C TYR A 282 -7.31 -5.76 0.51
N SER A 283 -6.73 -6.94 0.73
CA SER A 283 -6.61 -7.95 -0.32
C SER A 283 -6.78 -9.36 0.22
N ILE A 284 -7.31 -10.23 -0.63
CA ILE A 284 -7.24 -11.68 -0.44
C ILE A 284 -6.40 -12.22 -1.58
N ILE A 285 -5.35 -12.94 -1.23
CA ILE A 285 -4.35 -13.45 -2.15
C ILE A 285 -4.27 -14.96 -1.95
N VAL A 286 -4.51 -15.71 -3.02
CA VAL A 286 -4.33 -17.16 -2.99
C VAL A 286 -3.35 -17.56 -4.07
N SER A 287 -2.28 -18.24 -3.65
CA SER A 287 -1.26 -18.77 -4.54
C SER A 287 -1.44 -20.27 -4.74
N GLY A 288 -1.15 -20.78 -5.95
CA GLY A 288 -1.15 -22.23 -6.18
C GLY A 288 0.02 -22.96 -5.51
N PHE A 289 1.13 -22.25 -5.28
CA PHE A 289 2.37 -22.83 -4.74
C PHE A 289 2.99 -21.92 -3.67
N SER A 290 3.48 -20.75 -4.07
CA SER A 290 4.14 -19.76 -3.20
C SER A 290 3.98 -18.35 -3.78
N GLY A 291 4.60 -17.34 -3.17
CA GLY A 291 4.71 -15.99 -3.75
C GLY A 291 3.56 -15.02 -3.45
N SER A 292 2.67 -15.33 -2.50
CA SER A 292 1.59 -14.42 -2.11
C SER A 292 2.11 -13.06 -1.64
N ASP A 293 3.27 -13.03 -0.98
CA ASP A 293 3.96 -11.81 -0.54
C ASP A 293 4.40 -10.93 -1.72
N LEU A 294 4.78 -11.51 -2.86
CA LEU A 294 5.13 -10.77 -4.07
C LEU A 294 3.91 -10.02 -4.64
N ILE A 295 2.72 -10.61 -4.54
CA ILE A 295 1.46 -9.97 -4.92
C ILE A 295 1.11 -8.85 -3.94
N ALA A 296 1.28 -9.08 -2.64
CA ALA A 296 1.09 -8.07 -1.60
C ALA A 296 2.01 -6.86 -1.83
N HIS A 297 3.29 -7.08 -2.12
CA HIS A 297 4.26 -6.05 -2.49
C HIS A 297 3.82 -5.24 -3.71
N GLN A 298 3.30 -5.90 -4.75
CA GLN A 298 2.78 -5.22 -5.95
C GLN A 298 1.59 -4.33 -5.61
N LEU A 299 0.64 -4.82 -4.81
CA LEU A 299 -0.54 -4.04 -4.39
C LEU A 299 -0.17 -2.85 -3.51
N ILE A 300 0.77 -3.01 -2.57
CA ILE A 300 1.31 -1.91 -1.75
C ILE A 300 1.85 -0.80 -2.67
N SER A 301 2.72 -1.13 -3.62
CA SER A 301 3.24 -0.11 -4.54
C SER A 301 2.15 0.51 -5.40
N ALA A 302 1.26 -0.32 -5.95
CA ALA A 302 0.30 0.13 -6.93
C ALA A 302 -0.86 0.97 -6.36
N LEU A 303 -1.30 0.69 -5.13
CA LEU A 303 -2.48 1.31 -4.52
C LEU A 303 -2.09 2.27 -3.39
N ASN A 304 -1.28 1.82 -2.43
CA ASN A 304 -0.86 2.65 -1.29
C ASN A 304 0.12 3.74 -1.71
N ILE A 305 1.26 3.33 -2.27
CA ILE A 305 2.33 4.27 -2.61
C ILE A 305 1.93 5.14 -3.80
N ASN A 306 1.40 4.55 -4.87
CA ASN A 306 1.17 5.30 -6.12
C ASN A 306 -0.21 5.96 -6.22
N LYS A 307 -1.23 5.46 -5.51
CA LYS A 307 -2.62 5.92 -5.65
C LYS A 307 -3.26 6.37 -4.34
N THR A 308 -2.48 6.66 -3.30
CA THR A 308 -2.95 7.32 -2.07
C THR A 308 -3.96 6.54 -1.23
N PHE A 309 -4.28 5.28 -1.55
CA PHE A 309 -5.12 4.48 -0.66
C PHE A 309 -4.42 4.26 0.68
N MET A 310 -5.18 4.31 1.78
CA MET A 310 -4.67 3.96 3.09
C MET A 310 -4.50 2.44 3.20
N LEU A 311 -3.36 1.99 3.75
CA LEU A 311 -3.06 0.59 3.99
C LEU A 311 -3.34 0.27 5.48
N PRO A 312 -4.49 -0.33 5.80
CA PRO A 312 -4.83 -0.70 7.16
C PRO A 312 -3.91 -1.82 7.68
N PRO A 313 -3.73 -1.96 9.01
CA PRO A 313 -2.96 -3.06 9.60
C PRO A 313 -3.39 -4.42 9.06
N LYS A 314 -2.44 -5.33 8.84
CA LYS A 314 -2.69 -6.70 8.36
C LYS A 314 -3.62 -6.72 7.13
N PHE A 315 -3.30 -5.91 6.12
CA PHE A 315 -4.18 -5.62 4.99
C PHE A 315 -4.50 -6.84 4.09
N ALA A 316 -3.69 -7.89 4.15
CA ALA A 316 -3.77 -9.03 3.24
C ALA A 316 -4.00 -10.34 3.99
N LEU A 317 -5.03 -11.09 3.56
CA LEU A 317 -5.19 -12.51 3.87
C LEU A 317 -4.53 -13.32 2.75
N MET A 318 -3.50 -14.08 3.08
CA MET A 318 -2.68 -14.81 2.12
C MET A 318 -2.71 -16.30 2.42
N GLU A 319 -3.07 -17.11 1.43
CA GLU A 319 -3.14 -18.56 1.57
C GLU A 319 -2.59 -19.29 0.32
N THR A 320 -2.35 -20.59 0.45
CA THR A 320 -1.89 -21.45 -0.64
C THR A 320 -2.91 -22.55 -0.93
N ALA A 321 -3.48 -22.53 -2.13
CA ALA A 321 -4.43 -23.53 -2.62
C ALA A 321 -4.42 -23.59 -4.15
N ASN A 322 -4.23 -24.78 -4.72
CA ASN A 322 -4.02 -24.97 -6.16
C ASN A 322 -5.31 -25.36 -6.91
N ASN A 323 -5.91 -26.49 -6.55
CA ASN A 323 -7.11 -26.97 -7.24
C ASN A 323 -8.35 -26.24 -6.73
N PRO A 324 -9.42 -26.13 -7.54
CA PRO A 324 -10.69 -25.59 -7.09
C PRO A 324 -11.18 -26.26 -5.79
N GLY A 325 -11.50 -25.46 -4.78
CA GLY A 325 -11.97 -25.93 -3.48
C GLY A 325 -10.86 -26.33 -2.50
N ASP A 326 -9.59 -26.32 -2.91
CA ASP A 326 -8.48 -26.64 -1.99
C ASP A 326 -8.38 -25.65 -0.83
N VAL A 327 -8.84 -24.40 -1.02
CA VAL A 327 -8.83 -23.40 0.06
C VAL A 327 -9.69 -23.81 1.25
N GLU A 328 -10.78 -24.57 1.02
CA GLU A 328 -11.66 -25.04 2.10
C GLU A 328 -11.00 -26.11 2.98
N LYS A 329 -9.95 -26.76 2.46
CA LYS A 329 -9.21 -27.81 3.16
C LYS A 329 -8.08 -27.25 4.02
N ILE A 330 -7.79 -25.95 3.91
CA ILE A 330 -6.77 -25.30 4.72
C ILE A 330 -7.20 -25.31 6.18
N GLU A 331 -6.26 -25.71 7.04
CA GLU A 331 -6.50 -25.77 8.49
C GLU A 331 -6.92 -24.39 9.02
N ASN A 332 -8.01 -24.40 9.79
CA ASN A 332 -8.58 -23.21 10.44
C ASN A 332 -8.94 -22.07 9.46
N ILE A 333 -9.23 -22.37 8.19
CA ILE A 333 -9.47 -21.34 7.17
C ILE A 333 -10.67 -20.44 7.48
N ARG A 334 -11.72 -21.00 8.12
CA ARG A 334 -12.90 -20.23 8.52
C ARG A 334 -12.59 -19.29 9.67
N GLU A 335 -11.76 -19.72 10.62
CA GLU A 335 -11.25 -18.89 11.71
C GLU A 335 -10.39 -17.75 11.15
N LYS A 336 -9.45 -18.05 10.24
CA LYS A 336 -8.64 -17.02 9.56
C LYS A 336 -9.49 -16.02 8.78
N ALA A 337 -10.50 -16.50 8.05
CA ALA A 337 -11.43 -15.64 7.32
C ALA A 337 -12.22 -14.73 8.28
N LYS A 338 -12.67 -15.26 9.42
CA LYS A 338 -13.32 -14.50 10.48
C LYS A 338 -12.37 -13.46 11.09
N GLU A 339 -11.14 -13.83 11.44
CA GLU A 339 -10.13 -12.90 11.96
C GLU A 339 -9.85 -11.74 10.98
N PHE A 340 -9.79 -12.04 9.68
CA PHE A 340 -9.62 -11.02 8.66
C PHE A 340 -10.84 -10.08 8.57
N ALA A 341 -12.07 -10.63 8.65
CA ALA A 341 -13.28 -9.82 8.73
C ALA A 341 -13.32 -8.94 9.99
N GLU A 342 -12.93 -9.47 11.14
CA GLU A 342 -12.82 -8.68 12.38
C GLU A 342 -11.78 -7.56 12.26
N ASN A 343 -10.67 -7.82 11.57
CA ASN A 343 -9.68 -6.78 11.27
C ASN A 343 -10.25 -5.66 10.38
N ILE A 344 -11.11 -5.98 9.41
CA ILE A 344 -11.86 -4.97 8.63
C ILE A 344 -12.81 -4.19 9.55
N LYS A 345 -13.52 -4.88 10.46
CA LYS A 345 -14.42 -4.24 11.43
C LYS A 345 -13.73 -3.31 12.41
N LEU A 346 -12.41 -3.42 12.61
CA LEU A 346 -11.65 -2.42 13.40
C LEU A 346 -11.76 -1.01 12.80
N LEU A 347 -12.10 -0.86 11.52
CA LEU A 347 -12.37 0.43 10.90
C LEU A 347 -13.80 0.94 11.17
N ILE A 348 -14.69 0.14 11.73
CA ILE A 348 -16.11 0.47 11.93
C ILE A 348 -16.31 1.13 13.30
N SER A 349 -17.21 2.12 13.34
CA SER A 349 -17.60 2.90 14.53
C SER A 349 -18.60 2.16 15.41
#